data_AF-A0ABD4JIL7-F1
#
_entry.id   AF-A0ABD4JIL7-F1
#
_cell.length_a   1.000
_cell.length_b   1.000
_cell.length_c   1.000
_cell.angle_alpha   90.00
_cell.angle_beta   90.00
_cell.angle_gamma   90.00
#
_symmetry.space_group_name_H-M   'P 1'
#
loop_
_entity.id
_entity.type
_entity.pdbx_description
1 polymer ?
#
loop_
_entity_poly.entity_id
_entity_poly.type
_entity_poly.pdbx_seq_one_letter_code
_entity_poly.pdbx_strand_id
1 'polypeptide(L)' 'MSEFYTAKDGERLDTIVYKHYGTLENFAEILAFNSRLNSILKAGDKVFLPEIKENVVKKEKTLW' A
#
# COMPACT_ATOMS: atom_id res chain seq x y z
N MET A 1 -9.60 11.35 -1.06
CA MET A 1 -8.39 12.08 -0.68
C MET A 1 -7.22 11.12 -0.78
N SER A 2 -6.21 11.42 -1.60
CA SER A 2 -5.00 10.58 -1.72
C SER A 2 -4.22 10.55 -0.40
N GLU A 3 -3.72 9.38 -0.01
CA GLU A 3 -2.95 9.19 1.21
C GLU A 3 -1.45 9.05 0.91
N PHE A 4 -0.62 9.61 1.78
CA PHE A 4 0.84 9.47 1.70
C PHE A 4 1.30 8.63 2.89
N TYR A 5 1.93 7.50 2.62
CA TYR A 5 2.52 6.65 3.64
C TYR A 5 4.04 6.87 3.69
N THR A 6 4.59 7.00 4.90
CA THR A 6 6.05 7.06 5.09
C THR A 6 6.55 5.66 5.44
N ALA A 7 7.31 5.06 4.53
CA ALA A 7 7.87 3.72 4.72
C ALA A 7 8.96 3.71 5.79
N LYS A 8 9.08 2.57 6.49
CA LYS A 8 10.20 2.29 7.40
C LYS A 8 11.36 1.64 6.63
N ASP A 9 12.53 1.61 7.27
CA ASP A 9 13.73 1.05 6.67
C ASP A 9 13.56 -0.45 6.42
N GLY A 10 13.75 -0.85 5.16
CA GLY A 10 13.61 -2.25 4.74
C GLY A 10 12.17 -2.70 4.50
N GLU A 11 11.18 -1.79 4.50
CA GLU A 11 9.82 -2.17 4.13
C GLU A 11 9.68 -2.44 2.62
N ARG A 12 8.78 -3.36 2.29
CA ARG A 12 8.44 -3.69 0.91
C ARG A 12 7.14 -3.00 0.50
N LEU A 13 7.12 -2.47 -0.72
CA LEU A 13 5.95 -1.80 -1.26
C LEU A 13 4.73 -2.73 -1.33
N ASP A 14 4.92 -4.00 -1.71
CA ASP A 14 3.84 -5.01 -1.77
C ASP A 14 3.10 -5.17 -0.44
N THR A 15 3.83 -5.16 0.67
CA THR A 15 3.27 -5.35 2.00
C THR A 15 2.48 -4.12 2.43
N ILE A 16 2.92 -2.91 2.07
CA ILE A 16 2.21 -1.67 2.35
C ILE A 16 0.90 -1.61 1.57
N VAL A 17 0.97 -1.92 0.27
CA VAL A 17 -0.21 -1.99 -0.61
C VAL A 17 -1.22 -3.01 -0.08
N TYR A 18 -0.76 -4.23 0.24
CA TYR A 18 -1.64 -5.26 0.79
C TYR A 18 -2.24 -4.88 2.15
N LYS A 19 -1.50 -4.21 3.04
CA LYS A 19 -2.03 -3.75 4.33
C LYS A 19 -3.03 -2.60 4.18
N HIS A 20 -2.83 -1.73 3.19
CA HIS A 20 -3.68 -0.56 2.98
C HIS A 20 -4.98 -0.92 2.25
N TYR A 21 -4.88 -1.67 1.15
CA TYR A 21 -6.05 -2.03 0.32
C TYR A 21 -6.62 -3.43 0.59
N GLY A 22 -5.85 -4.33 1.21
CA GLY A 22 -6.25 -5.73 1.44
C GLY A 22 -6.03 -6.66 0.23
N THR A 23 -5.61 -6.11 -0.91
CA THR A 23 -5.33 -6.84 -2.15
C THR A 23 -4.12 -6.24 -2.88
N LEU A 24 -3.65 -6.95 -3.89
CA LEU A 24 -2.49 -6.57 -4.73
C LEU A 24 -2.91 -6.28 -6.18
N GLU A 25 -4.22 -6.27 -6.49
CA GLU A 25 -4.72 -5.98 -7.84
C GLU A 25 -4.22 -4.63 -8.34
N ASN A 26 -4.17 -3.65 -7.43
CA ASN A 26 -3.75 -2.29 -7.76
C ASN A 26 -2.25 -2.06 -7.61
N PHE A 27 -1.48 -3.09 -7.27
CA PHE A 27 -0.04 -2.99 -7.07
C PHE A 27 0.67 -2.47 -8.32
N ALA A 28 0.24 -2.89 -9.52
CA ALA A 28 0.82 -2.43 -10.77
C ALA A 28 0.64 -0.91 -10.99
N GLU A 29 -0.55 -0.38 -10.67
CA GLU A 29 -0.83 1.06 -10.76
C GLU A 29 -0.02 1.83 -9.71
N ILE A 30 0.00 1.36 -8.47
CA ILE A 30 0.74 2.00 -7.38
C ILE A 30 2.24 1.98 -7.68
N LEU A 31 2.77 0.89 -8.23
CA LEU A 31 4.15 0.79 -8.67
C LEU A 31 4.44 1.76 -9.83
N ALA A 32 3.50 1.96 -10.75
CA ALA A 32 3.65 2.94 -11.82
C ALA A 32 3.69 4.39 -11.28
N PHE A 33 2.80 4.72 -10.34
CA PHE A 33 2.82 6.01 -9.63
C PHE A 33 4.11 6.20 -8.82
N ASN A 34 4.59 5.12 -8.22
CA ASN A 34 5.80 5.10 -7.39
C ASN A 34 7.02 4.55 -8.16
N SER A 35 7.07 4.74 -9.47
CA SER A 35 8.16 4.22 -10.34
C SER A 35 9.55 4.74 -9.97
N ARG A 36 9.62 5.76 -9.13
CA ARG A 36 10.86 6.33 -8.56
C ARG A 36 11.33 5.60 -7.30
N LEU A 37 10.50 4.77 -6.69
CA LEU A 37 10.80 4.00 -5.49
C LEU A 37 11.43 2.66 -5.86
N ASN A 38 12.37 2.21 -5.03
CA ASN A 38 12.94 0.87 -5.16
C ASN A 38 11.98 -0.20 -4.62
N SER A 39 12.18 -1.46 -5.02
CA SER A 39 11.44 -2.60 -4.47
C SER A 39 11.59 -2.75 -2.95
N ILE A 40 12.70 -2.26 -2.41
CA ILE A 40 12.96 -2.13 -0.98
C ILE A 40 12.97 -0.63 -0.66
N LEU A 41 12.04 -0.21 0.18
CA LEU A 41 11.89 1.16 0.63
C LEU A 41 12.83 1.43 1.80
N LYS A 42 13.38 2.65 1.86
CA LYS A 42 14.18 3.10 3.00
C LYS A 42 13.31 3.86 3.98
N ALA A 43 13.78 4.01 5.21
CA ALA A 43 13.09 4.86 6.18
C ALA A 43 12.99 6.29 5.64
N GLY A 44 11.75 6.80 5.55
CA GLY A 44 11.48 8.14 5.05
C GLY A 44 11.04 8.21 3.58
N ASP A 45 11.03 7.08 2.86
CA ASP A 45 10.43 7.04 1.53
C ASP A 45 8.92 7.31 1.60
N LYS A 46 8.46 8.27 0.80
CA LYS A 46 7.05 8.62 0.70
C LYS A 46 6.40 7.81 -0.40
N VAL A 47 5.59 6.84 0.01
CA VAL A 47 4.77 6.04 -0.87
C VAL A 47 3.46 6.78 -1.10
N PHE A 48 3.18 7.06 -2.37
CA PHE A 48 1.90 7.63 -2.79
C PHE A 48 0.87 6.51 -2.96
N LEU A 49 -0.20 6.57 -2.17
CA LEU A 49 -1.31 5.62 -2.19
C LEU A 49 -2.57 6.39 -2.63
N PRO A 50 -2.93 6.36 -3.92
CA PRO A 50 -4.17 7.00 -4.38
C PRO A 50 -5.38 6.32 -3.72
N GLU A 51 -6.50 7.03 -3.57
CA GLU A 51 -7.70 6.41 -3.02
C GLU A 51 -8.33 5.52 -4.11
N ILE A 52 -7.92 4.26 -4.15
CA ILE A 52 -8.49 3.26 -5.04
C ILE A 52 -9.60 2.59 -4.26
N LYS A 53 -10.82 2.69 -4.77
CA LYS A 53 -12.02 2.11 -4.16
C LYS A 53 -11.95 0.59 -4.26
N GLU A 54 -11.15 -0.03 -3.42
CA GLU A 54 -11.18 -1.47 -3.24
C GLU A 54 -12.18 -1.76 -2.13
N ASN A 55 -13.15 -2.61 -2.47
CA ASN A 55 -14.16 -3.10 -1.55
C ASN A 55 -13.43 -3.81 -0.42
N VAL A 56 -13.11 -3.07 0.65
CA VAL A 56 -12.61 -3.63 1.89
C VAL A 56 -13.71 -4.55 2.37
N VAL A 57 -13.58 -5.84 2.04
CA VAL A 57 -14.25 -6.92 2.75
C VAL A 57 -13.66 -6.82 4.14
N LYS A 58 -14.29 -5.98 4.96
CA LYS A 58 -14.07 -5.93 6.39
C LYS A 58 -14.15 -7.38 6.81
N LYS A 59 -13.01 -7.94 7.19
CA LYS A 59 -12.94 -9.23 7.85
C LYS A 59 -13.73 -9.02 9.14
N GLU A 60 -15.04 -9.26 9.07
CA GLU A 60 -15.91 -9.26 10.22
C GLU A 60 -15.32 -10.30 11.15
N LYS A 61 -14.69 -9.81 12.21
CA LYS A 61 -14.11 -10.62 13.26
C LYS A 61 -15.31 -11.32 13.89
N THR A 62 -15.60 -12.53 13.44
CA THR A 62 -16.71 -13.33 13.95
C THR A 62 -16.44 -13.56 15.43
N LEU A 63 -17.23 -12.90 16.27
CA LEU A 63 -17.25 -13.11 17.71
C LEU A 63 -18.07 -14.39 17.93
N TRP A 64 -17.39 -15.51 18.21
CA TRP A 64 -18.00 -16.73 18.74
C TRP A 64 -17.75 -16.78 20.23
#